data_AF-A0A2N5YLK4-F1
#
_entry.id   AF-A0A2N5YLK4-F1
#
_cell.length_a   1.000
_cell.length_b   1.000
_cell.length_c   1.000
_cell.angle_alpha   90.00
_cell.angle_beta   90.00
_cell.angle_gamma   90.00
#
_symmetry.space_group_name_H-M   'P 1'
#
loop_
_entity.id
_entity.type
_entity.pdbx_description
1 polymer ?
#
loop_
_entity_poly.entity_id
_entity_poly.type
_entity_poly.pdbx_seq_one_letter_code
_entity_poly.pdbx_strand_id
1 'polypeptide(L)'
;MKSAISEQARFDTRLPKELKLYMERAAYLGGYRNLTDFILRTAQEKAKEIIDEKEQVIASEKDSEIFFEAITNPAPPSETLKAAAEDYKSFISESE
;
A
#
# COMPACT_ATOMS: atom_id res chain seq x y z
N MET A 1 -14.69 16.66 -17.61
CA MET A 1 -14.18 15.60 -16.71
C MET A 1 -15.18 14.47 -16.73
N LYS A 2 -14.84 13.30 -17.30
CA LYS A 2 -15.67 12.11 -17.16
C LYS A 2 -15.76 11.81 -15.67
N SER A 3 -16.94 11.96 -15.08
CA SER A 3 -17.24 11.31 -13.81
C SER A 3 -17.00 9.83 -14.07
N ALA A 4 -15.93 9.26 -13.53
CA ALA A 4 -15.81 7.82 -13.48
C ALA A 4 -17.06 7.35 -12.73
N ILE A 5 -17.97 6.70 -13.45
CA ILE A 5 -19.03 5.93 -12.80
C ILE A 5 -18.25 4.88 -12.01
N SER A 6 -18.09 5.08 -10.71
CA SER A 6 -17.42 4.10 -9.88
C SER A 6 -18.29 2.86 -9.91
N GLU A 7 -17.80 1.79 -10.54
CA GLU A 7 -18.49 0.52 -10.52
C GLU A 7 -18.72 0.11 -9.06
N GLN A 8 -19.98 -0.10 -8.70
CA GLN A 8 -20.34 -0.47 -7.34
C GLN A 8 -20.06 -1.96 -7.15
N ALA A 9 -19.25 -2.28 -6.15
CA ALA A 9 -19.00 -3.65 -5.72
C ALA A 9 -19.72 -3.95 -4.39
N ARG A 10 -20.10 -5.22 -4.18
CA ARG A 10 -20.72 -5.67 -2.93
C ARG A 10 -19.69 -6.31 -2.01
N PHE A 11 -19.85 -6.07 -0.72
CA PHE A 11 -19.13 -6.76 0.34
C PHE A 11 -20.14 -7.58 1.15
N ASP A 12 -20.10 -8.90 0.99
CA ASP A 12 -21.02 -9.82 1.65
C ASP A 12 -20.27 -10.62 2.74
N THR A 13 -20.79 -10.60 3.97
CA THR A 13 -20.18 -11.32 5.10
C THR A 13 -21.24 -11.91 6.04
N ARG A 14 -20.91 -13.03 6.68
CA ARG A 14 -21.71 -13.64 7.76
C ARG A 14 -20.96 -13.44 9.07
N LEU A 15 -21.68 -12.94 10.08
CA LEU A 15 -21.12 -12.64 11.40
C LEU A 15 -21.90 -13.38 12.48
N PRO A 16 -21.23 -13.92 13.51
CA PRO A 16 -21.91 -14.37 14.72
C PRO A 16 -22.76 -13.25 15.34
N LYS A 17 -23.90 -13.62 15.91
CA LYS A 17 -24.84 -12.65 16.52
C LYS A 17 -24.16 -11.79 17.59
N GLU A 18 -23.32 -12.40 18.42
CA GLU A 18 -22.59 -11.70 19.49
C GLU A 18 -21.63 -10.65 18.93
N LEU A 19 -20.88 -10.99 17.88
CA LEU A 19 -19.98 -10.06 17.20
C LEU A 19 -20.76 -8.88 16.60
N LYS A 20 -21.89 -9.15 15.95
CA LYS A 20 -22.77 -8.10 15.43
C LYS A 20 -23.23 -7.15 16.54
N LEU A 21 -23.73 -7.67 17.66
CA LEU A 21 -24.20 -6.84 18.78
C LEU A 21 -23.07 -5.99 19.37
N TYR A 22 -21.88 -6.58 19.51
CA TYR A 22 -20.70 -5.88 19.99
C TYR A 22 -20.32 -4.71 19.05
N MET A 23 -20.29 -4.96 17.74
CA MET A 23 -19.97 -3.93 16.75
C MET A 23 -21.07 -2.85 16.66
N GLU A 24 -22.35 -3.20 16.81
CA GLU A 24 -23.45 -2.23 16.86
C GLU A 24 -23.31 -1.30 18.07
N ARG A 25 -22.93 -1.84 19.22
CA ARG A 25 -22.63 -1.03 20.41
C ARG A 25 -21.43 -0.11 20.16
N ALA A 26 -20.37 -0.60 19.54
CA ALA A 26 -19.21 0.22 19.20
C ALA A 26 -19.58 1.34 18.20
N ALA A 27 -20.37 1.02 17.17
CA ALA A 27 -20.88 1.99 16.20
C ALA A 27 -21.70 3.11 16.88
N TYR A 28 -22.60 2.74 17.81
CA TYR A 28 -23.37 3.71 18.58
C TYR A 28 -22.49 4.62 19.44
N LEU A 29 -21.57 4.04 20.21
CA LEU A 29 -20.68 4.80 21.09
C LEU A 29 -19.70 5.70 20.31
N GLY A 30 -19.25 5.25 19.14
CA GLY A 30 -18.37 5.99 18.25
C GLY A 30 -19.07 7.06 17.40
N GLY A 31 -20.40 7.21 17.51
CA GLY A 31 -21.16 8.22 16.77
C GLY A 31 -21.35 7.92 15.28
N TYR A 32 -21.23 6.64 14.88
CA TYR A 32 -21.47 6.23 13.50
C TYR A 32 -22.97 6.13 13.19
N ARG A 33 -23.33 6.36 11.92
CA ARG A 33 -24.75 6.38 11.52
C ARG A 33 -25.42 5.02 11.65
N ASN A 34 -24.68 3.95 11.39
CA ASN A 34 -25.11 2.55 11.49
C ASN A 34 -23.88 1.62 11.46
N LEU A 35 -24.14 0.31 11.62
CA LEU A 35 -23.09 -0.72 11.59
C LEU A 35 -22.32 -0.76 10.26
N THR A 36 -22.98 -0.54 9.13
CA THR A 36 -22.32 -0.56 7.81
C THR A 36 -21.34 0.60 7.66
N ASP A 37 -21.74 1.82 8.04
CA ASP A 37 -20.87 3.00 8.05
C ASP A 37 -19.66 2.80 8.97
N PHE A 38 -19.87 2.21 10.15
CA PHE A 38 -18.79 1.83 11.07
C PHE A 38 -17.81 0.83 10.44
N ILE A 39 -18.30 -0.28 9.89
CA ILE A 39 -17.43 -1.31 9.30
C ILE A 39 -16.64 -0.75 8.12
N LEU A 40 -17.28 -0.01 7.21
CA LEU A 40 -16.60 0.52 6.03
C LEU A 40 -15.52 1.53 6.40
N ARG A 41 -15.81 2.47 7.31
CA ARG A 41 -14.83 3.49 7.73
C ARG A 41 -13.65 2.87 8.45
N THR A 42 -13.91 1.99 9.42
CA THR A 42 -12.85 1.33 10.20
C THR A 42 -11.98 0.42 9.32
N ALA A 43 -12.59 -0.33 8.40
CA ALA A 43 -11.84 -1.15 7.44
C ALA A 43 -11.01 -0.28 6.48
N GLN A 44 -11.56 0.84 5.99
CA GLN A 44 -10.83 1.76 5.12
C GLN A 44 -9.66 2.42 5.84
N GLU A 45 -9.85 2.89 7.07
CA GLU A 45 -8.79 3.48 7.90
C GLU A 45 -7.66 2.47 8.14
N LYS A 46 -8.01 1.23 8.51
CA LYS A 46 -6.99 0.20 8.75
C LYS A 46 -6.30 -0.25 7.47
N ALA A 47 -7.03 -0.35 6.36
CA ALA A 47 -6.45 -0.67 5.06
C ALA A 47 -5.44 0.41 4.63
N LYS A 48 -5.78 1.68 4.82
CA LYS A 48 -4.86 2.80 4.56
C LYS A 48 -3.59 2.68 5.41
N GLU A 49 -3.73 2.48 6.71
CA GLU A 49 -2.58 2.31 7.62
C GLU A 49 -1.67 1.16 7.17
N ILE A 50 -2.24 0.01 6.79
CA ILE A 50 -1.46 -1.14 6.31
C ILE A 50 -0.73 -0.82 5.00
N ILE A 51 -1.41 -0.20 4.05
CA ILE A 51 -0.82 0.15 2.75
C ILE A 51 0.31 1.15 2.95
N ASP A 52 0.03 2.24 3.69
CA ASP A 52 1.02 3.28 3.98
C ASP A 52 2.24 2.66 4.70
N GLU A 53 2.04 1.78 5.69
CA GLU A 53 3.14 1.10 6.39
C GLU A 53 3.98 0.19 5.47
N LYS A 54 3.34 -0.54 4.55
CA LYS A 54 4.05 -1.53 3.71
C LYS A 54 4.66 -0.94 2.44
N GLU A 55 4.10 0.14 1.91
CA GLU A 55 4.58 0.77 0.68
C GLU A 55 5.49 1.98 0.94
N GLN A 56 5.68 2.38 2.20
CA GLN A 56 6.59 3.46 2.56
C GLN A 56 8.05 3.06 2.34
N VAL A 57 8.68 3.66 1.32
CA VAL A 57 10.08 3.44 0.93
C VAL A 57 11.05 4.17 1.87
N ILE A 58 10.67 5.34 2.36
CA ILE A 58 11.47 6.15 3.29
C ILE A 58 10.77 6.15 4.64
N ALA A 59 11.14 5.20 5.49
CA ALA A 59 10.48 4.94 6.77
C ALA A 59 11.11 5.70 7.95
N SER A 60 12.37 6.12 7.82
CA SER A 60 13.11 6.83 8.86
C SER A 60 13.89 8.02 8.32
N GLU A 61 14.29 8.92 9.23
CA GLU A 61 15.20 10.04 8.91
C GLU A 61 16.51 9.53 8.30
N LYS A 62 17.06 8.44 8.84
CA LYS A 62 18.25 7.78 8.31
C LYS A 62 18.05 7.28 6.87
N ASP A 63 16.90 6.70 6.56
CA ASP A 63 16.59 6.27 5.19
C ASP A 63 16.51 7.48 4.25
N SER A 64 15.95 8.60 4.73
CA SER A 64 15.87 9.85 3.98
C SER A 64 17.26 10.42 3.67
N GLU A 65 18.18 10.39 4.64
CA GLU A 65 19.56 10.82 4.44
C GLU A 65 20.27 9.94 3.39
N ILE A 66 20.17 8.61 3.52
CA ILE A 66 20.77 7.66 2.58
C ILE A 66 20.20 7.87 1.17
N PHE A 67 18.88 7.99 1.05
CA PHE A 67 18.21 8.20 -0.22
C PHE A 67 18.61 9.53 -0.87
N PHE A 68 18.64 10.61 -0.08
CA PHE A 68 19.03 11.93 -0.57
C PHE A 68 20.48 11.95 -1.04
N GLU A 69 21.41 11.43 -0.25
CA GLU A 69 22.83 11.32 -0.61
C GLU A 69 23.02 10.51 -1.90
N ALA A 70 22.30 9.38 -2.05
CA ALA A 70 22.37 8.56 -3.27
C ALA A 70 21.89 9.31 -4.53
N ILE A 71 20.96 10.27 -4.40
CA ILE A 71 20.49 11.11 -5.52
C ILE A 71 21.45 12.26 -5.79
N THR A 72 21.91 12.96 -4.76
CA THR A 72 22.73 14.17 -4.92
C THR A 72 24.19 13.86 -5.19
N ASN A 73 24.67 12.70 -4.78
CA ASN A 73 26.06 12.26 -4.92
C ASN A 73 26.11 10.78 -5.35
N PRO A 74 25.71 10.48 -6.60
CA PRO A 74 25.61 9.11 -7.07
C PRO A 74 27.00 8.46 -7.18
N ALA A 75 27.18 7.31 -6.52
CA ALA A 75 28.39 6.52 -6.66
C ALA A 75 28.49 5.88 -8.06
N PRO A 76 29.70 5.68 -8.60
CA PRO A 76 29.87 4.96 -9.86
C PRO A 76 29.42 3.49 -9.70
N PRO A 77 28.91 2.86 -10.78
CA PRO A 77 28.48 1.47 -10.74
C PRO A 77 29.66 0.54 -10.43
N SER A 78 29.41 -0.48 -9.61
CA SER A 78 30.41 -1.50 -9.29
C SER A 78 30.75 -2.36 -10.51
N GLU A 79 31.92 -3.01 -10.48
CA GLU A 79 32.31 -3.96 -11.53
C GLU A 79 31.30 -5.10 -11.70
N THR A 80 30.67 -5.54 -10.59
CA THR A 80 29.59 -6.54 -10.63
C THR A 80 28.33 -6.04 -11.34
N LEU A 81 27.95 -4.77 -11.13
CA LEU A 81 26.80 -4.16 -11.83
C LEU A 81 27.09 -3.96 -13.32
N LYS A 82 28.33 -3.58 -13.68
CA LYS A 82 28.75 -3.46 -15.08
C LYS A 82 28.69 -4.81 -15.79
N ALA A 83 29.25 -5.86 -15.19
CA ALA A 83 29.21 -7.21 -15.74
C ALA A 83 27.77 -7.71 -15.94
N ALA A 84 26.89 -7.56 -14.95
CA ALA A 84 25.48 -7.95 -15.07
C ALA A 84 24.75 -7.19 -16.20
N ALA A 85 25.09 -5.92 -16.42
CA ALA A 85 24.53 -5.14 -17.52
C ALA A 85 25.05 -5.61 -18.89
N GLU A 86 26.29 -6.09 -18.99
CA GLU A 86 26.85 -6.69 -20.20
C GLU A 86 26.24 -8.07 -20.50
N ASP A 87 26.04 -8.89 -19.46
CA ASP A 87 25.36 -10.19 -19.58
C ASP A 87 23.94 -10.02 -20.13
N TYR A 88 23.19 -9.05 -19.59
CA TYR A 88 21.83 -8.75 -20.07
C TYR A 88 21.81 -8.28 -21.53
N LYS A 89 22.75 -7.42 -21.93
CA LYS A 89 22.86 -6.95 -23.32
C LYS A 89 23.17 -8.10 -24.28
N SER A 90 24.09 -8.98 -23.89
CA SER A 90 24.44 -10.17 -24.68
C SER A 90 23.24 -11.10 -24.83
N PHE A 91 22.52 -11.37 -23.74
CA PHE A 91 21.29 -12.19 -23.74
C PHE A 91 20.22 -11.64 -24.69
N ILE A 92 19.96 -10.33 -24.67
CA ILE A 92 18.99 -9.72 -25.59
C ILE A 92 19.47 -9.82 -27.05
N SER A 93 20.75 -9.58 -27.32
CA SER A 93 21.29 -9.63 -28.68
C SER A 93 21.32 -11.03 -29.30
N GLU A 94 21.38 -12.09 -28.47
CA GLU A 94 21.29 -13.49 -28.93
C GLU A 94 19.84 -13.95 -29.13
N SER A 95 18.86 -13.19 -28.65
CA SER A 95 17.43 -13.50 -28.73
C SER A 95 16.70 -12.81 -29.90
N GLU A 96 17.39 -11.94 -30.64
CA GLU A 96 16.95 -11.31 -31.90
C GLU A 96 17.53 -12.04 -33.13
#